data_AF-A0A7W9PGF3-F1
#
_entry.id   AF-A0A7W9PGF3-F1
#
_cell.length_a   1.000
_cell.length_b   1.000
_cell.length_c   1.000
_cell.angle_alpha   90.00
_cell.angle_beta   90.00
_cell.angle_gamma   90.00
#
_symmetry.space_group_name_H-M   'P 1'
#
loop_
_entity.id
_entity.type
_entity.pdbx_description
1 polymer ?
#
loop_
_entity_poly.entity_id
_entity_poly.type
_entity_poly.pdbx_seq_one_letter_code
_entity_poly.pdbx_strand_id
1 'polypeptide(L)'
;MADIGHFPFDARVPGGLVDSGRLSGDLAAFTDASDRLVRGVFDVGLRLHTLRVILAVPQAATAEIRSARAVVDETVDDLDRLVHGTGLAVLLIATRGTRPGRSGPRR
;
A
#
# COMPACT_ATOMS: atom_id res chain seq x y z
N MET A 1 30.34 -41.79 46.30
CA MET A 1 29.68 -42.00 44.99
C MET A 1 28.44 -41.13 45.01
N ALA A 2 28.58 -39.87 44.58
CA ALA A 2 27.58 -38.82 44.78
C ALA A 2 26.88 -38.50 43.46
N ASP A 3 25.56 -38.48 43.56
CA ASP A 3 24.55 -38.03 42.61
C ASP A 3 24.78 -36.55 42.23
N ILE A 4 24.74 -36.25 40.93
CA ILE A 4 24.81 -34.89 40.39
C ILE A 4 23.70 -34.73 39.34
N GLY A 5 22.55 -34.26 39.82
CA GLY A 5 21.91 -33.06 39.28
C GLY A 5 21.28 -33.15 37.88
N HIS A 6 19.99 -33.45 37.89
CA HIS A 6 18.99 -32.90 36.97
C HIS A 6 19.17 -31.39 36.78
N PHE A 7 19.36 -30.90 35.54
CA PHE A 7 18.83 -29.60 35.09
C PHE A 7 18.58 -29.60 33.56
N PRO A 8 17.54 -28.86 33.13
CA PRO A 8 16.80 -29.12 31.91
C PRO A 8 17.47 -28.54 30.67
N PHE A 9 17.27 -29.21 29.54
CA PHE A 9 17.51 -28.63 28.22
C PHE A 9 16.41 -27.60 27.93
N ASP A 10 16.46 -26.47 28.64
CA ASP A 10 15.59 -25.32 28.47
C ASP A 10 16.40 -24.19 27.83
N ALA A 11 17.02 -24.49 26.69
CA ALA A 11 17.58 -23.48 25.82
C ALA A 11 16.44 -22.93 24.97
N ARG A 12 15.68 -22.01 25.56
CA ARG A 12 14.83 -21.03 24.87
C ARG A 12 15.52 -20.59 23.58
N VAL A 13 15.02 -21.07 22.46
CA VAL A 13 15.24 -20.44 21.16
C VAL A 13 14.67 -19.03 21.34
N PRO A 14 15.45 -17.93 21.28
CA PRO A 14 14.89 -16.61 21.10
C PRO A 14 14.52 -16.51 19.62
N GLY A 15 13.57 -17.35 19.21
CA GLY A 15 12.91 -17.29 17.93
C GLY A 15 11.97 -16.11 18.06
N GLY A 16 12.49 -14.93 17.74
CA GLY A 16 11.63 -13.82 17.36
C GLY A 16 10.74 -14.34 16.25
N LEU A 17 9.54 -14.76 16.62
CA LEU A 17 8.43 -15.00 15.75
C LEU A 17 8.15 -13.64 15.13
N VAL A 18 8.93 -13.30 14.09
CA VAL A 18 8.51 -12.29 13.13
C VAL A 18 7.15 -12.82 12.71
N ASP A 19 6.13 -12.07 13.09
CA ASP A 19 4.76 -12.53 13.07
C ASP A 19 4.37 -12.75 11.59
N SER A 20 4.61 -13.97 11.10
CA SER A 20 4.39 -14.34 9.70
C SER A 20 2.93 -14.13 9.31
N GLY A 21 2.01 -14.24 10.29
CA GLY A 21 0.60 -13.88 10.12
C GLY A 21 0.40 -12.39 9.87
N ARG A 22 1.13 -11.51 10.58
CA ARG A 22 1.11 -10.06 10.32
C ARG A 22 1.74 -9.69 8.98
N LEU A 23 2.89 -10.26 8.62
CA LEU A 23 3.51 -10.00 7.32
C LEU A 23 2.61 -10.47 6.16
N SER A 24 1.92 -11.60 6.32
CA SER A 24 0.94 -12.09 5.37
C SER A 24 -0.28 -11.16 5.28
N GLY A 25 -0.78 -10.64 6.40
CA GLY A 25 -1.87 -9.65 6.43
C GLY A 25 -1.51 -8.31 5.78
N ASP A 26 -0.28 -7.83 6.00
CA ASP A 26 0.21 -6.57 5.40
C ASP A 26 0.41 -6.70 3.89
N LEU A 27 0.91 -7.87 3.43
CA LEU A 27 1.04 -8.17 2.00
C LEU A 27 -0.33 -8.28 1.32
N ALA A 28 -1.33 -8.87 1.98
CA ALA A 28 -2.70 -8.90 1.49
C ALA A 28 -3.30 -7.48 1.38
N ALA A 29 -3.09 -6.63 2.39
CA ALA A 29 -3.54 -5.23 2.36
C ALA A 29 -2.86 -4.41 1.26
N PHE A 30 -1.56 -4.64 1.01
CA PHE A 30 -0.85 -4.00 -0.10
C PHE A 30 -1.31 -4.50 -1.47
N THR A 31 -1.58 -5.79 -1.60
CA THR A 31 -2.10 -6.37 -2.85
C THR A 31 -3.49 -5.81 -3.17
N ASP A 32 -4.38 -5.72 -2.17
CA ASP A 32 -5.69 -5.09 -2.32
C ASP A 32 -5.57 -3.59 -2.67
N ALA A 33 -4.71 -2.84 -1.97
CA ALA A 33 -4.47 -1.43 -2.28
C ALA A 33 -3.90 -1.24 -3.71
N SER A 34 -3.00 -2.12 -4.14
CA SER A 34 -2.41 -2.09 -5.48
C SER A 34 -3.43 -2.45 -6.56
N ASP A 35 -4.29 -3.45 -6.34
CA ASP A 35 -5.39 -3.78 -7.28
C ASP A 35 -6.35 -2.60 -7.43
N ARG A 36 -6.73 -1.95 -6.31
CA ARG A 36 -7.57 -0.75 -6.32
C ARG A 36 -6.90 0.41 -7.06
N LEU A 37 -5.60 0.63 -6.85
CA LEU A 37 -4.85 1.66 -7.55
C LEU A 37 -4.83 1.40 -9.06
N VAL A 38 -4.53 0.17 -9.49
CA VAL A 38 -4.48 -0.19 -10.92
C VAL A 38 -5.84 -0.03 -11.57
N ARG A 39 -6.91 -0.54 -10.94
CA ARG A 39 -8.28 -0.39 -11.46
C ARG A 39 -8.70 1.07 -11.52
N GLY A 40 -8.44 1.82 -10.47
CA GLY A 40 -8.81 3.23 -10.41
C GLY A 40 -8.05 4.09 -11.41
N VAL A 41 -6.75 3.87 -11.62
CA VAL A 41 -5.97 4.56 -12.66
C VAL A 41 -6.48 4.19 -14.06
N PHE A 42 -6.88 2.94 -14.28
CA PHE A 42 -7.48 2.52 -15.54
C PHE A 42 -8.83 3.23 -15.80
N ASP A 43 -9.71 3.27 -14.80
CA ASP A 43 -11.00 3.95 -14.88
C ASP A 43 -10.84 5.46 -15.10
N VAL A 44 -9.88 6.10 -14.42
CA VAL A 44 -9.47 7.49 -14.63
C VAL A 44 -9.04 7.71 -16.08
N GLY A 45 -8.20 6.82 -16.62
CA GLY A 45 -7.76 6.88 -18.02
C GLY A 45 -8.92 6.81 -19.01
N LEU A 46 -9.92 5.97 -18.75
CA LEU A 46 -11.14 5.89 -19.55
C LEU A 46 -11.96 7.17 -19.48
N ARG A 47 -12.19 7.73 -18.28
CA ARG A 47 -12.93 8.99 -18.09
C ARG A 47 -12.25 10.15 -18.84
N LEU A 48 -10.93 10.27 -18.74
CA LEU A 48 -10.16 11.29 -19.45
C LEU A 48 -10.22 11.11 -20.97
N HIS A 49 -10.21 9.86 -21.46
CA HIS A 49 -10.38 9.57 -22.88
C HIS A 49 -11.75 10.05 -23.38
N THR A 50 -12.83 9.76 -22.65
CA THR A 50 -14.18 10.24 -22.97
C THR A 50 -14.25 11.78 -22.97
N LEU A 51 -13.64 12.43 -21.99
CA LEU A 51 -13.56 13.89 -21.94
C LEU A 51 -12.83 14.48 -23.14
N ARG A 52 -11.72 13.87 -23.56
CA ARG A 52 -10.97 14.30 -24.75
C ARG A 52 -11.84 14.22 -26.01
N VAL A 53 -12.71 13.22 -26.14
CA VAL A 53 -13.64 13.12 -27.27
C VAL A 53 -14.67 14.25 -27.25
N ILE A 54 -15.23 14.56 -26.07
CA ILE A 54 -16.21 15.64 -25.91
C ILE A 54 -15.58 17.02 -26.23
N LEU A 55 -14.39 17.27 -25.70
CA LEU A 55 -13.68 18.54 -25.88
C LEU A 55 -13.09 18.72 -27.29
N ALA A 56 -12.98 17.66 -28.09
CA ALA A 56 -12.52 17.74 -29.47
C ALA A 56 -13.57 18.36 -30.42
N VAL A 57 -14.81 18.56 -29.96
CA VAL A 57 -15.88 19.19 -30.74
C VAL A 57 -15.71 20.71 -30.73
N PRO A 58 -15.49 21.39 -31.88
CA PRO A 58 -15.15 22.82 -31.93
C PRO A 58 -16.23 23.79 -31.41
N GLN A 59 -17.43 23.28 -31.14
CA GLN A 59 -18.62 24.03 -30.68
C GLN A 59 -19.06 23.56 -29.28
N ALA A 60 -18.18 22.92 -28.50
CA ALA A 60 -18.53 22.43 -27.18
C ALA A 60 -19.13 23.56 -26.33
N ALA A 61 -20.37 23.36 -25.87
CA ALA A 61 -21.10 24.39 -25.16
C ALA A 61 -20.42 24.70 -23.81
N THR A 62 -20.55 25.93 -23.31
CA THR A 62 -20.00 26.32 -21.99
C THR A 62 -20.46 25.40 -20.85
N ALA A 63 -21.65 24.78 -20.99
CA ALA A 63 -22.14 23.76 -20.06
C ALA A 63 -21.34 22.44 -20.13
N GLU A 64 -20.93 22.01 -21.33
CA GLU A 64 -20.11 20.82 -21.55
C GLU A 64 -18.69 21.02 -21.02
N ILE A 65 -18.14 22.23 -21.18
CA ILE A 65 -16.83 22.59 -20.59
C ILE A 65 -16.88 22.58 -19.06
N ARG A 66 -17.97 23.11 -18.45
CA ARG A 66 -18.14 23.07 -16.99
C ARG A 66 -18.31 21.64 -16.47
N SER A 67 -19.09 20.83 -17.19
CA SER A 67 -19.26 19.40 -16.89
C SER A 67 -17.91 18.67 -16.98
N ALA A 68 -17.14 18.93 -18.04
CA ALA A 68 -15.82 18.37 -18.22
C ALA A 68 -14.87 18.72 -17.07
N ARG A 69 -14.90 19.97 -16.62
CA ARG A 69 -14.12 20.40 -15.45
C ARG A 69 -14.51 19.65 -14.18
N ALA A 70 -15.80 19.48 -13.91
CA ALA A 70 -16.26 18.74 -12.73
C ALA A 70 -15.78 17.27 -12.76
N VAL A 71 -15.82 16.63 -13.94
CA VAL A 71 -15.30 15.26 -14.10
C VAL A 71 -13.79 15.22 -13.88
N VAL A 72 -13.03 16.22 -14.35
CA VAL A 72 -11.58 16.30 -14.08
C VAL A 72 -11.31 16.46 -12.59
N ASP A 73 -12.01 17.36 -11.90
CA ASP A 73 -11.83 17.58 -10.46
C ASP A 73 -12.13 16.30 -9.66
N GLU A 74 -13.24 15.60 -9.97
CA GLU A 74 -13.58 14.30 -9.36
C GLU A 74 -12.52 13.22 -9.64
N THR A 75 -11.99 13.20 -10.86
CA THR A 75 -10.95 12.26 -11.29
C THR A 75 -9.63 12.48 -10.53
N VAL A 76 -9.26 13.74 -10.27
CA VAL A 76 -8.07 14.09 -9.47
C VAL A 76 -8.26 13.68 -8.01
N ASP A 77 -9.44 13.96 -7.44
CA ASP A 77 -9.77 13.55 -6.07
C ASP A 77 -9.70 12.02 -5.89
N ASP A 78 -10.21 11.26 -6.88
CA ASP A 78 -10.16 9.80 -6.87
C ASP A 78 -8.71 9.29 -6.95
N LEU A 79 -7.88 9.91 -7.80
CA LEU A 79 -6.46 9.57 -7.90
C LEU A 79 -5.73 9.79 -6.57
N ASP A 80 -5.96 10.94 -5.93
CA ASP A 80 -5.34 11.29 -4.65
C ASP A 80 -5.70 10.28 -3.55
N ARG A 81 -6.96 9.84 -3.48
CA ARG A 81 -7.40 8.80 -2.54
C ARG A 81 -6.68 7.47 -2.77
N LEU A 82 -6.53 7.06 -4.04
CA LEU A 82 -5.88 5.80 -4.39
C LEU A 82 -4.38 5.82 -4.10
N VAL A 83 -3.71 6.92 -4.44
CA VAL A 83 -2.28 7.14 -4.16
C VAL A 83 -2.05 7.16 -2.65
N HIS A 84 -2.89 7.88 -1.90
CA HIS A 84 -2.78 7.94 -0.44
C HIS A 84 -2.98 6.56 0.20
N GLY A 85 -4.03 5.83 -0.19
CA GLY A 85 -4.32 4.50 0.33
C GLY A 85 -3.19 3.50 0.07
N THR A 86 -2.63 3.53 -1.14
CA THR A 86 -1.49 2.68 -1.52
C THR A 86 -0.22 3.10 -0.80
N GLY A 87 0.03 4.40 -0.67
CA GLY A 87 1.17 4.94 0.07
C GLY A 87 1.17 4.52 1.54
N LEU A 88 0.01 4.54 2.20
CA LEU A 88 -0.12 4.04 3.57
C LEU A 88 0.18 2.54 3.67
N ALA A 89 -0.29 1.73 2.71
CA ALA A 89 0.02 0.30 2.69
C ALA A 89 1.53 0.03 2.51
N VAL A 90 2.20 0.78 1.63
CA VAL A 90 3.65 0.69 1.43
C VAL A 90 4.41 1.09 2.69
N LEU A 91 4.04 2.20 3.34
CA LEU A 91 4.67 2.64 4.59
C LEU A 91 4.49 1.61 5.71
N LEU A 92 3.32 0.98 5.79
CA LEU A 92 3.04 -0.05 6.78
C LEU A 92 3.94 -1.28 6.60
N ILE A 93 4.22 -1.69 5.37
CA ILE A 93 5.19 -2.75 5.07
C ILE A 93 6.62 -2.28 5.37
N ALA A 94 7.01 -1.09 4.91
CA ALA A 94 8.38 -0.58 5.01
C ALA A 94 8.83 -0.36 6.46
N THR A 95 7.94 0.16 7.31
CA THR A 95 8.21 0.37 8.75
C THR A 95 8.33 -0.93 9.54
N ARG A 96 7.81 -2.04 9.02
CA ARG A 96 7.89 -3.38 9.64
C ARG A 96 9.06 -4.21 9.10
N GLY A 97 9.50 -3.97 7.86
CA GLY A 97 10.70 -4.57 7.28
C GLY A 97 12.03 -3.94 7.77
N THR A 98 11.98 -2.71 8.28
CA THR A 98 13.14 -1.97 8.81
C THR A 98 13.30 -2.17 10.32
N ARG A 99 13.50 -3.41 10.79
CA ARG A 99 14.10 -3.60 12.11
C ARG A 99 15.63 -3.46 11.93
N PRO A 100 16.29 -2.36 12.36
CA PRO A 100 17.73 -2.31 12.36
C PRO A 100 18.21 -3.46 13.26
N GLY A 101 18.82 -4.47 12.64
CA GLY A 101 19.57 -5.49 13.35
C GLY A 101 20.56 -4.76 14.24
N ARG A 102 20.39 -4.92 15.55
CA ARG A 102 21.29 -4.41 16.58
C ARG A 102 22.73 -4.75 16.19
N SER A 103 23.47 -3.78 15.68
CA SER A 103 24.92 -3.81 15.67
C SER A 103 25.36 -3.67 17.13
N GLY A 104 25.44 -4.80 17.83
CA GLY A 104 26.04 -4.86 19.17
C GLY A 104 27.53 -4.50 19.09
N PRO A 105 28.08 -3.84 20.13
CA PRO A 105 29.42 -3.30 20.09
C PRO A 105 30.45 -4.43 20.10
N ARG A 106 31.40 -4.40 19.16
CA ARG A 106 32.62 -5.22 19.23
C ARG A 106 33.48 -4.71 20.39
N ARG A 107 33.65 -5.55 21.41
CA ARG A 107 34.75 -5.50 22.37
C ARG A 107 35.39 -6.88 22.41
#